data_AF-R7JRY1-F1
#
_entry.id   AF-R7JRY1-F1
#
_cell.length_a   1.000
_cell.length_b   1.000
_cell.length_c   1.000
_cell.angle_alpha   90.00
_cell.angle_beta   90.00
_cell.angle_gamma   90.00
#
_symmetry.space_group_name_H-M   'P 1'
#
loop_
_entity.id
_entity.type
_entity.pdbx_description
1 polymer ?
#
loop_
_entity_poly.entity_id
_entity_poly.type
_entity_poly.pdbx_seq_one_letter_code
_entity_poly.pdbx_strand_id
1 'polypeptide(L)'
;MVVFVTPVYYFGMSAQLKKVIDRFFAINDLLRSKPKKAVLLATCGDAEEWVMEPLVAHYKAICQYLHWEDAGQILATGVYDRAAIEDTPYPEQARILGKHI
;
A
#
# COMPACT_ATOMS: atom_id res chain seq x y z
N MET A 1 8.91 -2.37 10.65
CA MET A 1 8.36 -2.34 9.29
C MET A 1 6.84 -2.36 9.37
N VAL A 2 6.15 -1.71 8.43
CA VAL A 2 4.68 -1.70 8.30
C VAL A 2 4.34 -2.02 6.85
N VAL A 3 3.35 -2.87 6.61
CA VAL A 3 2.91 -3.19 5.24
C VAL A 3 1.44 -2.79 5.10
N PHE A 4 1.16 -1.86 4.19
CA PHE A 4 -0.18 -1.46 3.80
C PHE A 4 -0.65 -2.39 2.69
N VAL A 5 -1.71 -3.16 2.95
CA VAL A 5 -2.28 -4.10 1.97
C VAL A 5 -3.72 -3.71 1.71
N THR A 6 -4.05 -3.36 0.47
CA THR A 6 -5.40 -2.88 0.15
C THR A 6 -5.80 -3.12 -1.29
N PRO A 7 -7.05 -3.52 -1.58
CA PRO A 7 -7.62 -3.25 -2.89
C PRO A 7 -7.82 -1.74 -3.08
N VAL A 8 -7.87 -1.30 -4.34
CA VAL A 8 -8.28 0.04 -4.73
C VAL A 8 -9.80 0.08 -4.87
N TYR A 9 -10.45 0.90 -4.05
CA TYR A 9 -11.87 1.23 -4.20
C TYR A 9 -12.03 2.74 -4.28
N TYR A 10 -12.69 3.22 -5.35
CA TYR A 10 -12.76 4.65 -5.68
C TYR A 10 -11.38 5.34 -5.61
N PHE A 11 -10.39 4.72 -6.27
CA PHE A 11 -9.02 5.22 -6.43
C PHE A 11 -8.26 5.45 -5.11
N GLY A 12 -8.75 4.91 -3.99
CA GLY A 12 -8.14 5.03 -2.67
C GLY A 12 -8.01 3.70 -1.94
N MET A 13 -7.53 3.78 -0.69
CA MET A 13 -7.49 2.64 0.22
C MET A 13 -8.90 2.16 0.57
N SER A 14 -9.02 0.87 0.87
CA SER A 14 -10.25 0.30 1.43
C SER A 14 -10.66 1.02 2.72
N ALA A 15 -11.96 1.15 2.94
CA ALA A 15 -12.51 1.79 4.14
C ALA A 15 -12.04 1.09 5.43
N GLN A 16 -11.85 -0.23 5.38
CA GLN A 16 -11.35 -1.04 6.49
C GLN A 16 -9.93 -0.61 6.89
N LEU A 17 -9.03 -0.45 5.92
CA LEU A 17 -7.66 0.01 6.18
C LEU A 17 -7.68 1.49 6.61
N LYS A 18 -8.45 2.33 5.92
CA LYS A 18 -8.53 3.76 6.22
C LYS A 18 -9.00 4.04 7.64
N LYS A 19 -9.97 3.26 8.15
CA LYS A 19 -10.43 3.34 9.54
C LYS A 19 -9.31 3.14 10.56
N VAL A 20 -8.35 2.25 10.29
CA VAL A 20 -7.19 2.03 11.18
C VAL A 20 -6.23 3.21 11.08
N ILE A 21 -5.93 3.65 9.86
CA ILE A 21 -5.02 4.77 9.60
C ILE A 21 -5.53 6.08 10.22
N ASP A 22 -6.83 6.34 10.17
CA ASP A 22 -7.41 7.55 10.77
C ASP A 22 -7.19 7.64 12.28
N ARG A 23 -6.99 6.51 12.96
CA ARG A 23 -6.65 6.48 14.38
C ARG A 23 -5.19 6.81 14.66
N PHE A 24 -4.31 6.76 13.66
CA PHE A 24 -2.90 7.14 13.82
C PHE A 24 -2.76 8.58 14.28
N PHE A 25 -3.69 9.45 13.88
CA PHE A 25 -3.67 10.86 14.25
C PHE A 25 -3.63 11.08 15.78
N ALA A 26 -4.31 10.22 16.55
CA ALA A 26 -4.33 10.30 18.01
C ALA A 26 -3.00 9.89 18.68
N ILE A 27 -2.09 9.24 17.93
CA ILE A 27 -0.83 8.68 18.44
C ILE A 27 0.38 9.05 17.57
N ASN A 28 0.32 10.18 16.86
CA ASN A 28 1.35 10.61 15.93
C ASN A 28 2.74 10.66 16.57
N ASP A 29 2.86 11.24 17.77
CA ASP A 29 4.14 11.36 18.47
C ASP A 29 4.77 9.99 18.74
N LEU A 30 3.94 9.01 19.11
CA LEU A 30 4.40 7.63 19.29
C LEU A 30 4.84 7.01 17.95
N LEU A 31 4.08 7.21 16.88
CA LEU A 31 4.41 6.66 15.56
C LEU A 31 5.64 7.31 14.91
N ARG A 32 5.92 8.57 15.25
CA ARG A 32 7.10 9.34 14.81
C ARG A 32 8.31 9.15 15.70
N SER A 33 8.14 8.67 16.93
CA SER A 33 9.23 8.50 17.91
C SER A 33 10.39 7.61 17.42
N LYS A 34 10.10 6.71 16.46
CA LYS A 34 11.10 5.86 15.81
C LYS A 34 10.81 5.78 14.31
N PRO A 35 11.79 6.05 13.44
CA PRO A 35 11.65 5.82 12.01
C PRO A 35 11.23 4.37 11.74
N LYS A 36 10.37 4.18 10.74
CA LYS A 36 9.95 2.86 10.26
C LYS A 36 10.09 2.81 8.75
N LYS A 37 10.35 1.61 8.23
CA LYS A 37 10.13 1.28 6.82
C LYS A 37 8.67 0.88 6.59
N ALA A 38 8.13 1.28 5.45
CA ALA A 38 6.78 0.95 5.01
C ALA A 38 6.79 0.35 3.59
N VAL A 39 5.82 -0.53 3.30
CA VAL A 39 5.58 -1.08 1.96
C VAL A 39 4.11 -0.93 1.60
N LEU A 40 3.80 -0.69 0.32
CA LEU A 40 2.45 -0.72 -0.22
C LEU A 40 2.25 -1.93 -1.14
N LEU A 41 1.27 -2.78 -0.84
CA LEU A 41 0.80 -3.83 -1.73
C LEU A 41 -0.66 -3.53 -2.09
N ALA A 42 -0.93 -3.35 -3.38
CA ALA A 42 -2.26 -2.96 -3.83
C ALA A 42 -2.72 -3.72 -5.07
N THR A 43 -4.03 -3.94 -5.16
CA THR A 43 -4.70 -4.55 -6.31
C THR A 43 -5.78 -3.64 -6.86
N CYS A 44 -5.95 -3.56 -8.18
CA CYS A 44 -7.04 -2.89 -8.86
C CYS A 44 -7.54 -3.73 -10.04
N GLY A 45 -8.86 -3.79 -10.22
CA GLY A 45 -9.46 -4.47 -11.37
C GLY A 45 -9.28 -3.70 -12.67
N ASP A 46 -9.17 -2.37 -12.60
CA ASP A 46 -8.87 -1.52 -13.73
C ASP A 46 -7.38 -1.64 -14.11
N ALA A 47 -7.09 -1.49 -15.41
CA ALA A 47 -5.76 -1.62 -16.00
C ALA A 47 -5.18 -0.27 -16.47
N GLU A 48 -5.95 0.81 -16.43
CA GLU A 48 -5.50 2.14 -16.82
C GLU A 48 -4.36 2.64 -15.92
N GLU A 49 -3.40 3.38 -16.49
CA GLU A 49 -2.17 3.78 -15.79
C GLU A 49 -2.43 4.64 -14.54
N TRP A 50 -3.44 5.51 -14.62
CA TRP A 50 -3.72 6.52 -13.61
C TRP A 50 -4.40 5.97 -12.34
N VAL A 51 -4.96 4.76 -12.38
CA VAL A 51 -5.90 4.26 -11.36
C VAL A 51 -5.26 4.05 -9.99
N MET A 52 -3.93 3.88 -9.96
CA MET A 52 -3.14 3.74 -8.74
C MET A 52 -2.57 5.07 -8.25
N GLU A 53 -2.52 6.11 -9.09
CA GLU A 53 -1.86 7.38 -8.75
C GLU A 53 -2.39 8.01 -7.46
N PRO A 54 -3.73 8.10 -7.23
CA PRO A 54 -4.23 8.74 -6.01
C PRO A 54 -3.94 7.90 -4.76
N LEU A 55 -3.97 6.56 -4.88
CA LEU A 55 -3.58 5.66 -3.79
C LEU A 55 -2.10 5.83 -3.44
N VAL A 56 -1.21 5.85 -4.44
CA VAL A 56 0.24 6.02 -4.24
C VAL A 56 0.54 7.38 -3.62
N ALA A 57 -0.12 8.44 -4.09
CA ALA A 57 0.03 9.78 -3.52
C ALA A 57 -0.39 9.81 -2.04
N HIS A 58 -1.53 9.19 -1.71
CA HIS A 58 -2.01 9.11 -0.34
C HIS A 58 -1.06 8.30 0.57
N TYR A 59 -0.56 7.15 0.11
CA TYR A 59 0.44 6.36 0.84
C TYR A 59 1.73 7.14 1.08
N LYS A 60 2.28 7.81 0.05
CA LYS A 60 3.49 8.63 0.18
C LYS A 60 3.28 9.78 1.16
N ALA A 61 2.10 10.41 1.17
CA ALA A 61 1.76 11.45 2.14
C ALA A 61 1.76 10.91 3.58
N ILE A 62 1.24 9.69 3.82
CA ILE A 62 1.30 9.03 5.13
C ILE A 62 2.76 8.80 5.55
N CYS A 63 3.59 8.22 4.67
CA CYS A 63 5.00 7.97 4.99
C CYS A 63 5.75 9.26 5.29
N GLN A 64 5.57 10.31 4.46
CA GLN A 64 6.18 11.62 4.68
C GLN A 64 5.75 12.23 6.02
N TYR A 65 4.45 12.18 6.32
CA TYR A 65 3.90 12.72 7.55
C TYR A 65 4.38 11.97 8.80
N LEU A 66 4.60 10.65 8.72
CA LEU A 66 5.05 9.84 9.85
C LEU A 66 6.58 9.71 9.94
N HIS A 67 7.33 10.33 9.01
CA HIS A 67 8.78 10.17 8.86
C HIS A 67 9.18 8.70 8.66
N TRP A 68 8.39 7.99 7.87
CA TRP A 68 8.66 6.60 7.48
C TRP A 68 9.29 6.55 6.09
N GLU A 69 10.21 5.62 5.92
CA GLU A 69 10.88 5.32 4.65
C GLU A 69 9.97 4.42 3.81
N ASP A 70 9.72 4.81 2.56
CA ASP A 70 9.10 3.93 1.58
C ASP A 70 10.10 2.88 1.11
N ALA A 71 9.88 1.63 1.49
CA ALA A 71 10.75 0.49 1.21
C ALA A 71 10.27 -0.35 0.02
N GLY A 72 9.22 0.07 -0.69
CA GLY A 72 8.78 -0.58 -1.93
C GLY A 72 7.27 -0.61 -2.10
N GLN A 73 6.85 -0.79 -3.36
CA GLN A 73 5.44 -0.84 -3.74
C GLN A 73 5.23 -1.94 -4.79
N ILE A 74 4.18 -2.74 -4.63
CA ILE A 74 3.69 -3.67 -5.66
C ILE A 74 2.26 -3.26 -6.01
N LEU A 75 2.05 -2.83 -7.25
CA LEU A 75 0.79 -2.29 -7.75
C LEU A 75 0.26 -3.23 -8.83
N ALA A 76 -0.66 -4.12 -8.44
CA ALA A 76 -1.27 -5.08 -9.33
C ALA A 76 -2.53 -4.50 -10.00
N THR A 77 -2.44 -4.14 -11.28
CA THR A 77 -3.58 -3.64 -12.08
C THR A 77 -4.13 -4.75 -12.98
N GLY A 78 -5.36 -4.57 -13.48
CA GLY A 78 -6.03 -5.58 -14.31
C GLY A 78 -6.39 -6.88 -13.58
N VAL A 79 -6.42 -6.87 -12.24
CA VAL A 79 -6.73 -8.05 -11.41
C VAL A 79 -8.13 -7.91 -10.83
N TYR A 80 -9.11 -8.56 -11.47
CA TYR A 80 -10.53 -8.42 -11.11
C TYR A 80 -10.97 -9.33 -9.97
N ASP A 81 -10.40 -10.52 -9.88
CA ASP A 81 -10.73 -11.51 -8.85
C ASP A 81 -9.47 -12.11 -8.20
N ARG A 82 -9.70 -12.90 -7.14
CA ARG A 82 -8.62 -13.48 -6.34
C ARG A 82 -7.81 -14.54 -7.09
N ALA A 83 -8.40 -15.24 -8.06
CA ALA A 83 -7.70 -16.28 -8.79
C ALA A 83 -6.81 -15.65 -9.88
N ALA A 84 -7.28 -14.58 -10.51
CA ALA A 84 -6.59 -13.89 -11.59
C ALA A 84 -5.16 -13.44 -11.21
N ILE A 85 -4.91 -13.09 -9.94
CA ILE A 85 -3.56 -12.68 -9.50
C ILE A 85 -2.54 -13.83 -9.53
N GLU A 86 -2.97 -15.08 -9.42
CA GLU A 86 -2.07 -16.24 -9.37
C GLU A 86 -1.30 -16.44 -10.68
N ASP A 87 -1.92 -16.06 -11.80
CA ASP A 87 -1.35 -16.15 -13.15
C ASP A 87 -0.53 -14.89 -13.53
N THR A 88 -0.25 -14.00 -12.58
CA THR A 88 0.54 -12.78 -12.80
C THR A 88 1.93 -12.86 -12.17
N PRO A 89 2.87 -11.97 -12.54
CA PRO A 89 4.15 -11.87 -11.86
C PRO A 89 4.08 -11.29 -10.44
N TYR A 90 2.96 -10.69 -10.04
CA TYR A 90 2.86 -9.90 -8.81
C TYR A 90 3.13 -10.71 -7.52
N PRO A 91 2.65 -11.96 -7.36
CA PRO A 91 2.98 -12.78 -6.18
C PRO A 91 4.49 -13.03 -6.04
N GLU A 92 5.17 -13.29 -7.15
CA GLU A 92 6.63 -13.51 -7.15
C GLU A 92 7.39 -12.22 -6.85
N GLN A 93 6.96 -11.08 -7.42
CA GLN A 93 7.52 -9.77 -7.09
C GLN A 93 7.36 -9.45 -5.58
N ALA A 94 6.18 -9.71 -5.00
CA ALA A 94 5.94 -9.55 -3.57
C ALA A 94 6.82 -10.48 -2.73
N ARG A 95 7.02 -11.73 -3.16
CA ARG A 95 7.91 -12.70 -2.51
C ARG A 95 9.38 -12.25 -2.56
N ILE A 96 9.82 -11.66 -3.66
CA ILE A 96 11.17 -11.12 -3.82
C ILE A 96 11.34 -9.88 -2.94
N LEU A 97 10.42 -8.93 -3.00
CA LEU A 97 10.43 -7.74 -2.15
C LEU A 97 10.54 -8.14 -0.66
N GLY A 98 9.72 -9.08 -0.21
CA GLY A 98 9.74 -9.59 1.16
C GLY A 98 11.07 -10.23 1.60
N LYS A 99 11.92 -10.68 0.68
CA LYS A 99 13.27 -11.19 0.99
C LYS A 99 14.32 -10.11 1.15
N HIS A 100 14.05 -8.88 0.70
CA HIS A 100 15.03 -7.78 0.61
C HIS A 100 14.74 -6.62 1.57
N ILE A 101 13.72 -6.73 2.43
CA ILE A 101 13.26 -5.67 3.34
C ILE A 101 13.47 -5.99 4.82
#